data_AF-A0A7Y5KG87-F1
#
_entry.id   AF-A0A7Y5KG87-F1
#
_cell.length_a   1.000
_cell.length_b   1.000
_cell.length_c   1.000
_cell.angle_alpha   90.00
_cell.angle_beta   90.00
_cell.angle_gamma   90.00
#
_symmetry.space_group_name_H-M   'P 1'
#
loop_
_entity.id
_entity.type
_entity.pdbx_description
1 polymer ?
#
loop_
_entity_poly.entity_id
_entity_poly.type
_entity_poly.pdbx_seq_one_letter_code
_entity_poly.pdbx_strand_id
1 'polypeptide(L)' 'MCRRIEERCEEALPLAELSRMAGVSAFHLQRQFKAATGLTPRQYVQQCRMRRLKGELRAGASV' A
#
# COMPACT_ATOMS: atom_id res chain seq x y z
N MET A 1 8.34 -1.90 -4.85
CA MET A 1 6.96 -1.37 -4.78
C MET A 1 6.42 -1.37 -3.36
N CYS A 2 6.51 -2.47 -2.61
CA CYS A 2 6.02 -2.56 -1.22
C CYS A 2 6.52 -1.44 -0.30
N ARG A 3 7.84 -1.18 -0.25
CA ARG A 3 8.43 -0.08 0.54
C ARG A 3 7.79 1.29 0.23
N ARG A 4 7.59 1.63 -1.04
CA ARG A 4 6.94 2.90 -1.43
C ARG A 4 5.49 2.99 -0.95
N ILE A 5 4.78 1.86 -0.94
CA ILE A 5 3.43 1.81 -0.38
C ILE A 5 3.47 2.01 1.13
N GLU A 6 4.45 1.44 1.85
CA GLU A 6 4.61 1.62 3.30
C GLU A 6 4.99 3.05 3.71
N GLU A 7 5.78 3.73 2.87
CA GLU A 7 6.18 5.13 3.07
C GLU A 7 5.02 6.10 2.80
N ARG A 8 4.13 5.79 1.84
CA ARG A 8 3.06 6.69 1.39
C ARG A 8 1.65 6.15 1.66
N CYS A 9 1.48 5.16 2.52
CA CYS A 9 0.15 4.58 2.77
C CYS A 9 -0.79 5.56 3.48
N GLU A 10 -0.27 6.56 4.18
CA GLU A 10 -1.06 7.60 4.84
C GLU A 10 -1.79 8.47 3.80
N GLU A 11 -1.12 8.78 2.70
CA GLU A 11 -1.72 9.47 1.55
C GLU A 11 -2.65 8.55 0.76
N ALA A 12 -3.65 9.12 0.09
CA ALA A 12 -4.49 8.36 -0.82
C ALA A 12 -3.63 7.93 -2.02
N LEU A 13 -3.27 6.64 -2.08
CA LEU A 13 -2.43 6.08 -3.14
C LEU A 13 -3.29 5.28 -4.13
N PRO A 14 -3.87 5.91 -5.16
CA PRO A 14 -4.73 5.22 -6.12
C PRO A 14 -3.92 4.25 -6.99
N LEU A 15 -4.57 3.16 -7.40
CA LEU A 15 -3.95 2.14 -8.26
C LEU A 15 -3.40 2.74 -9.57
N ALA A 16 -4.06 3.78 -10.11
CA ALA A 16 -3.63 4.49 -11.31
C ALA A 16 -2.28 5.20 -11.14
N GLU A 17 -2.00 5.75 -9.95
CA GLU A 17 -0.71 6.37 -9.66
C GLU A 17 0.37 5.31 -9.52
N LEU A 18 0.07 4.20 -8.83
CA LEU A 18 0.99 3.07 -8.71
C LEU A 18 1.35 2.46 -10.08
N SER A 19 0.37 2.34 -10.98
CA SER A 19 0.60 1.84 -12.33
C SER A 19 1.43 2.82 -13.17
N ARG A 20 1.16 4.12 -13.04
CA ARG A 20 1.96 5.18 -13.69
C ARG A 20 3.41 5.18 -13.20
N MET A 21 3.63 5.05 -11.89
CA MET A 21 4.98 4.97 -11.29
C MET A 21 5.75 3.72 -11.72
N ALA A 22 5.04 2.63 -12.01
CA ALA A 22 5.64 1.38 -12.47
C ALA A 22 5.82 1.32 -14.00
N GLY A 23 5.27 2.27 -14.75
CA GLY A 23 5.29 2.24 -16.22
C GLY A 23 4.52 1.08 -16.84
N VAL A 24 3.57 0.49 -16.12
CA VAL A 24 2.77 -0.66 -16.59
C VAL A 24 1.28 -0.37 -16.44
N SER A 25 0.43 -1.12 -17.14
CA SER A 25 -1.01 -1.00 -16.94
C SER A 25 -1.41 -1.45 -15.54
N ALA A 26 -2.50 -0.88 -15.00
CA ALA A 26 -3.02 -1.23 -13.68
C ALA A 26 -3.28 -2.74 -13.53
N PHE A 27 -3.74 -3.39 -14.59
CA PHE A 27 -3.97 -4.83 -14.63
C PHE A 27 -2.66 -5.63 -14.55
N HIS A 28 -1.63 -5.23 -15.31
CA HIS A 28 -0.31 -5.85 -15.23
C HIS A 28 0.31 -5.70 -13.85
N LEU A 29 0.24 -4.50 -13.28
CA LEU A 29 0.73 -4.23 -11.93
C LEU A 29 0.01 -5.12 -10.92
N GLN A 30 -1.32 -5.19 -10.98
CA GLN A 30 -2.10 -5.99 -10.05
C GLN A 30 -1.72 -7.47 -10.12
N ARG A 31 -1.56 -8.02 -11.33
CA ARG A 31 -1.18 -9.42 -11.52
C ARG A 31 0.22 -9.72 -10.99
N GLN A 32 1.21 -8.91 -11.35
CA GLN A 32 2.60 -9.09 -10.89
C GLN A 32 2.72 -8.91 -9.39
N PHE A 33 2.06 -7.88 -8.84
CA PHE A 33 2.11 -7.58 -7.41
C PHE A 33 1.42 -8.69 -6.60
N LYS A 34 0.28 -9.22 -7.07
CA LYS A 34 -0.39 -10.36 -6.44
C LYS A 34 0.44 -11.64 -6.52
N ALA A 35 1.11 -11.89 -7.65
CA ALA A 35 2.01 -13.03 -7.77
C ALA A 35 3.21 -12.94 -6.81
N ALA A 36 3.74 -11.74 -6.57
CA ALA A 36 4.89 -11.53 -5.70
C ALA A 36 4.54 -11.45 -4.19
N THR A 37 3.39 -10.90 -3.84
CA THR A 37 3.02 -10.60 -2.43
C THR A 37 1.82 -11.38 -1.92
N GLY A 38 1.11 -12.09 -2.79
CA GLY A 38 -0.18 -12.74 -2.49
C GLY A 38 -1.37 -11.78 -2.40
N LEU A 39 -1.13 -10.46 -2.40
CA LEU A 39 -2.15 -9.42 -2.22
C LEU A 39 -2.22 -8.51 -3.44
N THR A 40 -3.38 -7.89 -3.69
CA THR A 40 -3.45 -6.80 -4.67
C THR A 40 -2.82 -5.52 -4.10
N PRO A 41 -2.32 -4.59 -4.95
CA PRO A 41 -1.76 -3.33 -4.46
C PRO A 41 -2.74 -2.55 -3.57
N ARG A 42 -4.04 -2.53 -3.93
CA ARG A 42 -5.09 -1.91 -3.09
C ARG A 42 -5.19 -2.55 -1.71
N GLN A 43 -5.20 -3.88 -1.62
CA GLN A 43 -5.25 -4.59 -0.34
C GLN A 43 -4.01 -4.32 0.50
N TYR A 44 -2.83 -4.25 -0.12
CA TYR A 44 -1.59 -3.94 0.56
C TYR A 44 -1.61 -2.52 1.16
N VAL A 45 -2.04 -1.51 0.38
CA VAL A 45 -2.21 -0.12 0.86
C VAL A 45 -3.16 -0.07 2.07
N GLN A 46 -4.31 -0.76 1.99
CA GLN A 46 -5.28 -0.82 3.09
C GLN A 46 -4.67 -1.48 4.35
N GLN A 47 -3.94 -2.58 4.18
CA GLN A 47 -3.28 -3.26 5.30
C GLN A 47 -2.20 -2.38 5.93
N CYS A 48 -1.42 -1.65 5.13
CA CYS A 48 -0.44 -0.68 5.62
C CYS A 48 -1.11 0.44 6.41
N ARG A 49 -2.21 1.03 5.91
CA ARG A 49 -2.99 2.04 6.62
C ARG A 49 -3.47 1.55 7.99
N MET A 50 -4.05 0.36 8.03
CA MET A 50 -4.54 -0.22 9.29
C MET A 50 -3.40 -0.52 10.28
N ARG A 51 -2.25 -0.99 9.79
CA ARG A 51 -1.07 -1.25 10.63
C ARG A 51 -0.51 0.04 11.24
N ARG A 52 -0.42 1.11 10.44
CA ARG A 52 0.00 2.45 10.89
C ARG A 52 -0.96 3.03 11.92
N LEU A 53 -2.26 3.06 11.61
CA LEU A 53 -3.28 3.55 12.53
C LEU A 53 -3.25 2.80 13.88
N LYS A 54 -3.08 1.47 13.85
CA LYS A 54 -2.92 0.66 15.07
C LYS A 54 -1.61 0.96 15.81
N GLY A 55 -0.54 1.29 15.09
CA GLY A 55 0.74 1.70 15.67
C GLY A 55 0.63 3.06 16.36
N GLU A 56 -0.01 4.04 15.71
CA GLU A 56 -0.25 5.37 16.24
C GLU A 56 -1.19 5.36 17.45
N LEU A 57 -2.24 4.55 17.43
CA LEU A 57 -3.12 4.37 18.60
C LEU A 57 -2.38 3.74 19.79
N ARG A 58 -1.41 2.85 19.55
CA ARG A 58 -0.57 2.30 20.62
C ARG A 58 0.48 3.30 21.11
N ALA A 59 1.01 4.14 20.23
CA ALA A 59 1.97 5.19 20.59
C ALA A 59 1.31 6.38 21.31
N GLY A 60 0.07 6.72 20.96
CA GLY A 60 -0.72 7.79 21.59
C GLY A 60 -1.44 7.38 22.87
N ALA A 61 -1.45 6.10 23.22
CA ALA A 61 -2.01 5.59 24.48
C ALA A 61 -1.00 5.60 25.65
N SER A 62 0.19 6.17 25.45
CA SER A 62 1.10 6.56 26.54
C SER A 62 0.97 8.06 26.80
N VAL A 63 -0.15 8.48 27.38
CA VAL A 63 -0.30 9.77 28.07
C VAL A 63 -1.02 9.53 29.38
#